data_AF-A0A5D4RTX3-F1
#
_entry.id   AF-A0A5D4RTX3-F1
#
_cell.length_a   1.000
_cell.length_b   1.000
_cell.length_c   1.000
_cell.angle_alpha   90.00
_cell.angle_beta   90.00
_cell.angle_gamma   90.00
#
_symmetry.space_group_name_H-M   'P 1'
#
loop_
_entity.id
_entity.type
_entity.pdbx_description
1 polymer ?
#
loop_
_entity_poly.entity_id
_entity_poly.type
_entity_poly.pdbx_seq_one_letter_code
_entity_poly.pdbx_strand_id
1 'polypeptide(L)' 'MKKSTWILAVGISALIILSGSFRIYQIKENSKQNQKKAAECVDGGGTVILYEGSIFSLSSVSCEQ' A
#
# COMPACT_ATOMS: atom_id res chain seq x y z
N MET A 1 25.97 23.14 -18.66
CA MET A 1 24.67 22.42 -18.67
C MET A 1 23.54 23.44 -18.68
N LYS A 2 22.57 23.32 -19.59
CA LYS A 2 21.46 24.30 -19.73
C LYS A 2 20.58 24.25 -18.47
N LYS A 3 20.13 25.40 -17.97
CA LYS A 3 19.25 25.53 -16.79
C LYS A 3 17.99 24.63 -16.87
N SER A 4 17.49 24.38 -18.08
CA SER A 4 16.37 23.47 -18.35
C SER A 4 16.61 22.03 -17.90
N THR A 5 17.83 21.51 -18.00
CA THR A 5 18.16 20.13 -17.59
C THR A 5 18.08 19.95 -16.06
N TRP A 6 18.45 20.99 -15.31
CA TRP A 6 18.36 20.97 -13.85
C TRP A 6 16.93 20.97 -13.34
N ILE A 7 16.06 21.79 -13.95
CA ILE A 7 14.63 21.83 -13.61
C ILE A 7 13.97 20.47 -13.87
N LEU A 8 14.30 19.86 -15.02
CA LEU A 8 13.76 18.55 -15.37
C LEU A 8 14.21 17.46 -14.38
N ALA A 9 15.49 17.45 -14.01
CA ALA A 9 16.04 16.49 -13.06
C ALA A 9 15.39 16.61 -11.68
N VAL A 10 15.19 17.83 -11.18
CA VAL A 10 14.51 18.08 -9.90
C VAL A 10 13.04 17.64 -9.97
N GLY A 11 12.34 17.95 -11.06
CA GLY A 11 10.95 17.56 -11.25
C GLY A 11 10.76 16.04 -11.25
N ILE A 12 11.60 15.31 -12.00
CA ILE A 12 11.56 13.84 -12.04
C ILE A 12 11.86 13.25 -10.66
N SER A 13 12.86 13.81 -9.95
CA SER A 13 13.24 13.33 -8.61
C SER A 13 12.08 13.51 -7.61
N ALA A 14 11.40 14.65 -7.65
CA ALA A 14 10.24 14.92 -6.81
C ALA A 14 9.08 13.93 -7.10
N LEU A 15 8.81 13.64 -8.38
CA LEU A 15 7.78 12.67 -8.77
C LEU A 15 8.08 11.26 -8.26
N ILE A 16 9.34 10.83 -8.33
CA ILE A 16 9.77 9.52 -7.80
C ILE A 16 9.48 9.46 -6.29
N ILE A 17 9.88 10.47 -5.53
CA ILE A 17 9.66 10.52 -4.08
C ILE A 17 8.16 10.51 -3.74
N LEU A 18 7.35 11.30 -4.45
CA LEU A 18 5.90 11.35 -4.24
C LEU A 18 5.24 10.00 -4.53
N SER A 19 5.59 9.37 -5.66
CA SER A 19 5.02 8.07 -6.05
C SER A 19 5.38 6.96 -5.06
N GLY A 20 6.63 6.92 -4.58
CA GLY A 20 7.07 5.97 -3.56
C GLY A 20 6.36 6.19 -2.23
N SER A 21 6.27 7.44 -1.77
CA SER A 21 5.59 7.80 -0.52
C SER A 21 4.10 7.43 -0.57
N PHE A 22 3.44 7.66 -1.70
CA PHE A 22 2.03 7.31 -1.90
C PHE A 22 1.80 5.79 -1.84
N ARG A 23 2.69 4.98 -2.43
CA ARG A 23 2.62 3.52 -2.34
C ARG A 23 2.79 3.02 -0.89
N ILE A 24 3.74 3.58 -0.15
CA ILE A 24 3.93 3.26 1.27
C ILE A 24 2.66 3.59 2.07
N TYR A 25 2.05 4.76 1.81
CA TYR A 25 0.80 5.14 2.45
C TYR A 25 -0.34 4.16 2.15
N GLN A 26 -0.50 3.74 0.89
CA GLN A 26 -1.50 2.73 0.52
C GLN A 26 -1.30 1.40 1.24
N ILE A 27 -0.05 0.92 1.34
CA ILE A 27 0.27 -0.33 2.05
C ILE A 27 -0.11 -0.22 3.53
N LYS A 28 0.22 0.91 4.17
CA LYS A 28 -0.12 1.15 5.58
C LYS A 28 -1.63 1.17 5.79
N GLU A 29 -2.37 1.92 4.98
CA GLU A 29 -3.83 2.02 5.12
C GLU A 29 -4.49 0.67 4.85
N ASN A 30 -4.06 -0.04 3.81
CA ASN A 30 -4.55 -1.37 3.50
C ASN A 30 -4.28 -2.38 4.62
N SER A 31 -3.10 -2.35 5.24
CA SER A 31 -2.80 -3.18 6.41
C SER A 31 -3.78 -2.92 7.56
N LYS A 32 -4.09 -1.64 7.84
CA LYS A 32 -5.06 -1.26 8.87
C LYS A 32 -6.47 -1.76 8.55
N GLN A 33 -6.91 -1.63 7.30
CA GLN A 33 -8.22 -2.13 6.86
C GLN A 33 -8.31 -3.65 6.93
N ASN A 34 -7.24 -4.35 6.54
CA ASN A 34 -7.15 -5.81 6.59
C ASN A 34 -7.18 -6.35 8.02
N GLN A 35 -6.46 -5.71 8.95
CA GLN A 35 -6.52 -6.06 10.38
C GLN A 35 -7.94 -5.91 10.93
N LYS A 36 -8.62 -4.81 10.56
CA LYS A 36 -10.01 -4.59 10.98
C LYS A 36 -10.95 -5.70 10.44
N LYS A 37 -10.85 -6.03 9.15
CA LYS A 37 -11.63 -7.12 8.55
C LYS A 37 -11.35 -8.48 9.19
N ALA A 38 -10.08 -8.76 9.50
CA ALA A 38 -9.69 -9.99 10.19
C ALA A 38 -10.32 -10.07 11.58
N ALA A 39 -10.27 -8.98 12.35
CA ALA A 39 -10.89 -8.92 13.68
C ALA A 39 -12.40 -9.14 13.60
N GLU A 40 -13.09 -8.44 12.70
CA GLU A 40 -14.55 -8.60 12.49
C GLU A 40 -14.93 -10.03 12.08
N CYS A 41 -14.10 -10.71 11.27
CA CYS A 41 -14.31 -12.09 10.87
C CYS A 41 -14.18 -13.08 12.04
N VAL A 42 -13.12 -12.92 12.86
CA VAL A 42 -12.89 -13.77 14.04
C VAL A 42 -13.99 -13.56 15.07
N ASP A 43 -14.40 -12.31 15.32
CA ASP A 43 -15.49 -11.99 16.23
C ASP A 43 -16.84 -12.58 15.78
N GLY A 44 -17.02 -12.73 14.46
CA GLY A 44 -18.17 -13.41 13.85
C GLY A 44 -18.07 -14.95 13.83
N GLY A 45 -16.99 -15.52 14.35
CA GLY A 45 -16.74 -16.97 14.36
C GLY A 45 -16.31 -17.56 13.02
N GLY A 46 -15.95 -16.73 12.04
CA GLY A 46 -15.49 -17.14 10.72
C GLY A 46 -13.98 -17.45 10.67
N THR A 47 -13.54 -18.00 9.55
CA THR A 47 -12.12 -18.26 9.26
C THR A 47 -11.52 -17.14 8.42
N VAL A 48 -10.41 -16.58 8.89
CA VAL A 48 -9.66 -15.53 8.18
C VAL A 48 -8.74 -16.15 7.14
N ILE A 49 -8.84 -15.70 5.89
CA ILE A 49 -7.92 -16.05 4.80
C ILE A 49 -7.05 -14.85 4.47
N LEU A 50 -5.74 -15.03 4.59
CA LEU A 50 -4.73 -14.02 4.28
C LEU A 50 -4.15 -14.28 2.89
N TYR A 51 -4.25 -13.30 2.01
CA TYR A 51 -3.59 -13.31 0.70
C TYR A 51 -2.39 -12.39 0.76
N GLU A 52 -1.20 -12.98 0.72
CA GLU A 52 0.05 -12.24 0.81
C GLU A 52 0.38 -11.59 -0.54
N GLY A 53 0.49 -10.26 -0.55
CA GLY A 53 0.99 -9.51 -1.69
C GLY A 53 2.53 -9.53 -1.75
N SER A 54 3.10 -9.25 -2.91
CA SER A 54 4.54 -9.00 -3.05
C SER A 54 4.96 -7.67 -2.40
N ILE A 55 6.27 -7.39 -2.35
CA ILE A 55 6.92 -6.26 -1.65
C ILE A 55 6.32 -4.86 -1.98
N PHE A 56 5.70 -4.70 -3.16
CA PHE A 56 5.01 -3.47 -3.59
C PHE A 56 3.51 -3.65 -3.86
N SER A 57 2.96 -4.81 -3.53
CA SER A 57 1.54 -5.13 -3.72
C SER A 57 0.80 -5.02 -2.40
N LEU A 58 -0.51 -4.82 -2.51
CA LEU A 58 -1.41 -4.80 -1.36
C LEU A 58 -1.82 -6.24 -1.04
N SER A 59 -1.49 -6.72 0.15
CA SER A 59 -2.07 -7.95 0.69
C SER A 59 -3.58 -7.79 0.88
N SER A 60 -4.36 -8.86 0.87
CA SER A 60 -5.80 -8.79 1.12
C SER A 60 -6.24 -9.81 2.16
N VAL A 61 -7.38 -9.55 2.77
CA VAL A 61 -8.01 -10.44 3.76
C VAL A 61 -9.43 -10.73 3.31
N SER A 62 -9.79 -12.01 3.34
CA SER A 62 -11.15 -12.49 3.15
C SER A 62 -11.63 -13.25 4.38
N CYS A 63 -12.94 -13.30 4.57
CA CYS A 63 -13.59 -14.08 5.61
C CYS A 63 -14.40 -15.19 4.94
N GLU A 64 -14.18 -16.44 5.31
CA GLU A 64 -15.05 -17.56 4.96
C GLU A 64 -15.80 -18.02 6.21
N GLN A 65 -17.06 -18.41 6.03
CA GLN A 65 -17.98 -18.81 7.09
C GLN A 65 -18.44 -20.25 6.87
#